data_AF-S8BVX6-F1
#
_entry.id   AF-S8BVX6-F1
#
_cell.length_a   1.000
_cell.length_b   1.000
_cell.length_c   1.000
_cell.angle_alpha   90.00
_cell.angle_beta   90.00
_cell.angle_gamma   90.00
#
_symmetry.space_group_name_H-M   'P 1'
#
loop_
_entity.id
_entity.type
_entity.pdbx_description
1 polymer ?
#
loop_
_entity_poly.entity_id
_entity_poly.type
_entity_poly.pdbx_seq_one_letter_code
_entity_poly.pdbx_strand_id
1 'polypeptide(L)'
;TVSDDQLEDWTLSGASYNIGLFHWRPTEATIKLAKEWLRKILADETIWDQNGFVDLLRKKLGPSVEEGRGLVYAYDGTLKLGVLPASIFCSGHTFFVQGMYWQFGLKAYAVHTTFQFANRDGKRHRLREAMIFHDPPEYYDSPGGFLAFKAGIPPRLLFDGPHNTDTHFALVNYQALLTAYLYISSDTSVWLLVFVFFVFFQMKQIRTALAIASLLNRTLVMPPLWCRLDRLWFWHPGVVPGTLTRQPFICPLDHVFAVDNMQNAWPENEYGPHIDFREHTFFENPSSPHEVKEEESWLKVHLCDTKSKGCRISNATTTGRILKLPENSSEETLRAVFSRFKDVKTIQFSSMQDAFRGFTDKTRAESFRRRMKRYTGLWCCVENVTPGHIYYDMYWDEKPNW
;
A
#
# COMPACT_ATOMS: atom_id res chain seq x y z
N THR A 1 20.89 11.71 2.71
CA THR A 1 20.04 12.37 1.70
C THR A 1 20.83 13.48 1.07
N VAL A 2 20.55 13.77 -0.19
CA VAL A 2 21.18 14.85 -0.94
C VAL A 2 20.14 15.93 -1.25
N SER A 3 20.58 17.17 -1.37
CA SER A 3 19.74 18.35 -1.65
C SER A 3 20.25 19.14 -2.87
N ASP A 4 21.02 18.46 -3.70
CA ASP A 4 21.68 18.89 -4.92
C ASP A 4 21.53 17.78 -5.98
N ASP A 5 22.07 17.99 -7.18
CA ASP A 5 21.86 17.15 -8.36
C ASP A 5 22.63 15.80 -8.31
N GLN A 6 23.03 15.32 -7.12
CA GLN A 6 23.75 14.04 -6.94
C GLN A 6 22.91 12.79 -7.27
N LEU A 7 21.58 12.90 -7.35
CA LEU A 7 20.72 11.79 -7.83
C LEU A 7 20.75 11.64 -9.35
N GLU A 8 21.19 12.69 -10.04
CA GLU A 8 21.28 12.79 -11.50
C GLU A 8 22.70 12.48 -12.00
N ASP A 9 23.64 12.15 -11.09
CA ASP A 9 25.00 11.73 -11.43
C ASP A 9 25.01 10.37 -12.14
N TRP A 10 25.31 10.41 -13.43
CA TRP A 10 25.42 9.24 -14.30
C TRP A 10 26.57 8.29 -13.91
N THR A 11 27.59 8.77 -13.16
CA THR A 11 28.70 7.94 -12.67
C THR A 11 28.27 7.08 -11.48
N LEU A 12 27.35 7.58 -10.65
CA LEU A 12 26.75 6.87 -9.51
C LEU A 12 25.53 6.02 -9.92
N SER A 13 25.01 6.22 -11.14
CA SER A 13 23.83 5.54 -11.72
C SER A 13 24.09 4.07 -12.10
N GLY A 14 24.53 3.25 -11.13
CA GLY A 14 24.99 1.88 -11.33
C GLY A 14 23.91 0.86 -11.71
N ALA A 15 22.67 1.00 -11.21
CA ALA A 15 21.61 0.01 -11.43
C ALA A 15 21.01 0.04 -12.85
N SER A 16 19.90 0.75 -13.06
CA SER A 16 19.18 0.80 -14.34
C SER A 16 18.65 2.20 -14.63
N TYR A 17 18.83 2.68 -15.86
CA TYR A 17 18.09 3.85 -16.35
C TYR A 17 16.61 3.48 -16.50
N ASN A 18 15.71 4.17 -15.80
CA ASN A 18 14.29 3.91 -15.96
C ASN A 18 13.74 4.52 -17.24
N ILE A 19 13.13 3.69 -18.08
CA ILE A 19 12.60 4.05 -19.40
C ILE A 19 11.18 4.67 -19.36
N GLY A 20 10.72 5.08 -18.18
CA GLY A 20 9.34 5.48 -17.95
C GLY A 20 8.94 6.86 -18.49
N LEU A 21 9.92 7.75 -18.65
CA LEU A 21 9.78 9.09 -19.22
C LEU A 21 11.03 9.41 -20.04
N PHE A 22 10.84 9.94 -21.24
CA PHE A 22 11.93 10.35 -22.12
C PHE A 22 11.70 11.75 -22.68
N HIS A 23 12.77 12.54 -22.81
CA HIS A 23 12.80 13.72 -23.66
C HIS A 23 13.75 13.47 -24.84
N TRP A 24 13.20 13.13 -26.01
CA TRP A 24 13.97 12.86 -27.21
C TRP A 24 14.07 14.09 -28.12
N ARG A 25 15.30 14.46 -28.50
CA ARG A 25 15.52 15.34 -29.66
C ARG A 25 15.62 14.47 -30.93
N PRO A 26 14.92 14.79 -32.04
CA PRO A 26 14.86 13.94 -33.23
C PRO A 26 16.13 14.04 -34.11
N THR A 27 17.26 13.67 -33.55
CA THR A 27 18.54 13.56 -34.25
C THR A 27 18.67 12.20 -34.93
N GLU A 28 19.59 12.09 -35.90
CA GLU A 28 19.89 10.80 -36.55
C GLU A 28 20.29 9.71 -35.55
N ALA A 29 21.15 10.05 -34.57
CA ALA A 29 21.57 9.13 -33.51
C ALA A 29 20.39 8.64 -32.65
N THR A 30 19.49 9.55 -32.24
CA THR A 30 18.25 9.19 -31.53
C THR A 30 17.38 8.24 -32.36
N ILE A 31 17.15 8.55 -33.63
CA ILE A 31 16.30 7.76 -34.52
C ILE A 31 16.94 6.38 -34.78
N LYS A 32 18.27 6.31 -34.90
CA LYS A 32 19.03 5.07 -35.05
C LYS A 32 18.92 4.19 -33.80
N LEU A 33 19.13 4.76 -32.60
CA LEU A 33 18.97 4.06 -31.32
C LEU A 33 17.55 3.51 -31.16
N ALA A 34 16.51 4.33 -31.38
CA ALA A 34 15.11 3.89 -31.26
C ALA A 34 14.79 2.74 -32.23
N LYS A 35 15.28 2.82 -33.48
CA LYS A 35 15.13 1.73 -34.48
C LYS A 35 15.93 0.48 -34.12
N GLU A 36 17.06 0.58 -33.42
CA GLU A 36 17.86 -0.57 -32.97
C GLU A 36 17.23 -1.23 -31.73
N TRP A 37 16.79 -0.44 -30.75
CA TRP A 37 16.06 -0.93 -29.58
C TRP A 37 14.79 -1.68 -29.97
N LEU A 38 13.97 -1.10 -30.85
CA LEU A 38 12.76 -1.75 -31.38
C LEU A 38 13.07 -3.08 -32.07
N ARG A 39 14.16 -3.16 -32.86
CA ARG A 39 14.57 -4.43 -33.50
C ARG A 39 15.10 -5.46 -32.49
N LYS A 40 15.78 -5.03 -31.42
CA LYS A 40 16.29 -5.93 -30.37
C LYS A 40 15.13 -6.55 -29.57
N ILE A 41 14.15 -5.77 -29.13
CA ILE A 41 13.02 -6.27 -28.33
C ILE A 41 11.97 -7.06 -29.16
N LEU A 42 11.90 -6.84 -30.47
CA LEU A 42 11.04 -7.64 -31.37
C LEU A 42 11.72 -8.91 -31.91
N ALA A 43 13.03 -9.07 -31.71
CA ALA A 43 13.76 -10.27 -32.14
C ALA A 43 13.84 -11.37 -31.06
N ASP A 44 13.61 -11.00 -29.79
CA ASP A 44 13.69 -11.91 -28.64
C ASP A 44 12.76 -11.41 -27.53
N GLU A 45 11.63 -12.10 -27.34
CA GLU A 45 10.61 -11.78 -26.34
C GLU A 45 11.09 -11.95 -24.89
N THR A 46 12.26 -12.57 -24.66
CA THR A 46 12.86 -12.68 -23.32
C THR A 46 13.62 -11.41 -22.90
N ILE A 47 13.94 -10.52 -23.84
CA ILE A 47 14.61 -9.25 -23.55
C ILE A 47 13.60 -8.26 -22.99
N TRP A 48 13.60 -8.09 -21.66
CA TRP A 48 12.84 -7.02 -21.02
C TRP A 48 13.27 -5.65 -21.57
N ASP A 49 12.31 -4.82 -21.95
CA ASP A 49 12.49 -3.58 -22.70
C ASP A 49 13.47 -2.59 -22.04
N GLN A 50 13.37 -2.41 -20.72
CA GLN A 50 14.29 -1.59 -19.94
C GLN A 50 15.74 -2.11 -20.00
N ASN A 51 15.95 -3.43 -19.92
CA ASN A 51 17.28 -4.02 -20.04
C ASN A 51 17.82 -3.86 -21.46
N GLY A 52 16.99 -4.13 -22.46
CA GLY A 52 17.36 -3.98 -23.86
C GLY A 52 17.69 -2.54 -24.28
N PHE A 53 17.14 -1.54 -23.58
CA PHE A 53 17.52 -0.14 -23.71
C PHE A 53 18.85 0.18 -23.02
N VAL A 54 19.01 -0.26 -21.77
CA VAL A 54 20.21 -0.06 -20.96
C VAL A 54 21.44 -0.68 -21.62
N ASP A 55 21.32 -1.87 -22.21
CA ASP A 55 22.36 -2.52 -23.03
C ASP A 55 22.90 -1.57 -24.12
N LEU A 56 22.00 -0.95 -24.88
CA LEU A 56 22.35 -0.11 -26.02
C LEU A 56 22.99 1.21 -25.60
N LEU A 57 22.56 1.80 -24.48
CA LEU A 57 23.25 2.95 -23.88
C LEU A 57 24.64 2.55 -23.35
N ARG A 58 24.75 1.41 -22.66
CA ARG A 58 25.95 0.96 -21.94
C ARG A 58 27.04 0.34 -22.83
N LYS A 59 26.76 0.04 -24.12
CA LYS A 59 27.80 -0.33 -25.12
C LYS A 59 29.08 0.51 -24.99
N LYS A 60 28.90 1.83 -24.83
CA LYS A 60 29.93 2.78 -24.43
C LYS A 60 29.27 3.98 -23.76
N LEU A 61 29.49 4.12 -22.46
CA LEU A 61 29.27 5.36 -21.71
C LEU A 61 30.60 6.11 -21.55
N GLY A 62 30.52 7.44 -21.52
CA GLY A 62 31.66 8.33 -21.36
C GLY A 62 32.31 8.75 -22.68
N PRO A 63 33.08 9.86 -22.68
CA PRO A 63 33.32 10.76 -21.55
C PRO A 63 32.09 11.62 -21.20
N SER A 64 32.21 12.50 -20.20
CA SER A 64 31.25 13.60 -20.06
C SER A 64 31.26 14.47 -21.32
N VAL A 65 30.10 15.06 -21.64
CA VAL A 65 29.94 15.94 -22.80
C VAL A 65 30.57 17.32 -22.53
N GLU A 66 30.27 17.87 -21.36
CA GLU A 66 30.63 19.19 -20.87
C GLU A 66 30.73 19.04 -19.33
N GLU A 67 31.90 19.30 -18.76
CA GLU A 67 32.16 19.10 -17.33
C GLU A 67 31.17 19.90 -16.46
N GLY A 68 30.71 19.30 -15.36
CA GLY A 68 29.77 19.92 -14.42
C GLY A 68 28.32 20.08 -14.93
N ARG A 69 27.96 19.59 -16.12
CA ARG A 69 26.59 19.71 -16.68
C ARG A 69 25.73 18.44 -16.61
N GLY A 70 26.20 17.38 -15.94
CA GLY A 70 25.47 16.09 -15.83
C GLY A 70 25.28 15.32 -17.15
N LEU A 71 25.82 15.83 -18.27
CA LEU A 71 25.69 15.20 -19.58
C LEU A 71 26.84 14.24 -19.88
N VAL A 72 26.51 13.09 -20.47
CA VAL A 72 27.45 12.02 -20.82
C VAL A 72 27.24 11.54 -22.26
N TYR A 73 28.33 11.16 -22.93
CA TYR A 73 28.26 10.47 -24.20
C TYR A 73 27.82 9.01 -24.01
N ALA A 74 26.88 8.54 -24.82
CA ALA A 74 26.29 7.20 -24.77
C ALA A 74 26.12 6.62 -26.18
N TYR A 75 25.76 5.34 -26.29
CA TYR A 75 25.49 4.64 -27.57
C TYR A 75 26.63 4.85 -28.58
N ASP A 76 27.76 4.21 -28.29
CA ASP A 76 29.02 4.29 -29.05
C ASP A 76 29.61 5.71 -29.17
N GLY A 77 29.18 6.64 -28.29
CA GLY A 77 29.56 8.05 -28.27
C GLY A 77 28.75 8.92 -29.24
N THR A 78 27.70 8.39 -29.86
CA THR A 78 26.88 9.12 -30.85
C THR A 78 25.70 9.87 -30.22
N LEU A 79 25.28 9.51 -29.01
CA LEU A 79 24.20 10.15 -28.27
C LEU A 79 24.75 11.02 -27.13
N LYS A 80 24.17 12.21 -26.92
CA LYS A 80 24.31 12.97 -25.67
C LYS A 80 23.15 12.57 -24.74
N LEU A 81 23.45 12.00 -23.58
CA LEU A 81 22.52 11.53 -22.55
C LEU A 81 22.60 12.44 -21.31
N GLY A 82 21.49 12.57 -20.58
CA GLY A 82 21.41 13.18 -19.25
C GLY A 82 20.23 12.60 -18.48
N VAL A 83 20.27 12.68 -17.15
CA VAL A 83 19.19 12.20 -16.26
C VAL A 83 18.15 13.31 -16.05
N LEU A 84 16.87 12.95 -15.97
CA LEU A 84 15.80 13.90 -15.64
C LEU A 84 15.72 14.06 -14.10
N PRO A 85 15.66 15.29 -13.54
CA PRO A 85 15.69 15.50 -12.10
C PRO A 85 14.57 14.76 -11.35
N ALA A 86 14.93 13.81 -10.48
CA ALA A 86 14.02 12.92 -9.77
C ALA A 86 13.10 13.67 -8.78
N SER A 87 13.50 14.88 -8.38
CA SER A 87 12.74 15.82 -7.56
C SER A 87 11.48 16.37 -8.24
N ILE A 88 11.40 16.35 -9.58
CA ILE A 88 10.23 16.83 -10.36
C ILE A 88 9.76 15.86 -11.46
N PHE A 89 10.61 14.96 -11.97
CA PHE A 89 10.25 13.84 -12.84
C PHE A 89 10.18 12.57 -11.98
N CYS A 90 9.23 12.54 -11.05
CA CYS A 90 9.28 11.63 -9.92
C CYS A 90 8.94 10.18 -10.30
N SER A 91 9.78 9.25 -9.83
CA SER A 91 9.50 7.82 -9.78
C SER A 91 8.45 7.46 -8.72
N GLY A 92 7.94 6.22 -8.77
CA GLY A 92 6.93 5.74 -7.82
C GLY A 92 7.39 5.67 -6.37
N HIS A 93 8.71 5.65 -6.10
CA HIS A 93 9.27 5.77 -4.76
C HIS A 93 9.47 7.26 -4.35
N THR A 94 10.02 8.09 -5.25
CA THR A 94 10.30 9.51 -4.95
C THR A 94 9.03 10.35 -4.79
N PHE A 95 7.94 10.00 -5.49
CA PHE A 95 6.64 10.66 -5.35
C PHE A 95 5.81 10.13 -4.16
N PHE A 96 5.56 8.81 -4.10
CA PHE A 96 4.54 8.23 -3.19
C PHE A 96 5.08 7.69 -1.86
N VAL A 97 6.41 7.66 -1.65
CA VAL A 97 7.02 7.20 -0.39
C VAL A 97 7.88 8.32 0.23
N GLN A 98 8.73 8.95 -0.57
CA GLN A 98 9.55 10.09 -0.10
C GLN A 98 8.82 11.44 -0.18
N GLY A 99 7.88 11.63 -1.11
CA GLY A 99 7.25 12.94 -1.35
C GLY A 99 8.26 14.05 -1.66
N MET A 100 9.31 13.76 -2.43
CA MET A 100 10.48 14.64 -2.57
C MET A 100 10.12 16.06 -3.02
N TYR A 101 9.24 16.18 -4.03
CA TYR A 101 8.78 17.46 -4.54
C TYR A 101 8.19 18.33 -3.40
N TRP A 102 7.35 17.75 -2.55
CA TRP A 102 6.75 18.43 -1.40
C TRP A 102 7.80 18.81 -0.34
N GLN A 103 8.73 17.90 -0.02
CA GLN A 103 9.79 18.19 0.96
C GLN A 103 10.76 19.30 0.52
N PHE A 104 10.89 19.54 -0.79
CA PHE A 104 11.69 20.62 -1.36
C PHE A 104 10.87 21.87 -1.78
N GLY A 105 9.56 21.91 -1.53
CA GLY A 105 8.68 23.03 -1.95
C GLY A 105 8.48 23.16 -3.47
N LEU A 106 8.78 22.09 -4.22
CA LEU A 106 8.66 22.01 -5.66
C LEU A 106 7.28 21.49 -6.09
N LYS A 107 6.95 21.66 -7.38
CA LYS A 107 5.85 20.93 -8.03
C LYS A 107 6.43 19.83 -8.91
N ALA A 108 5.93 18.60 -8.75
CA ALA A 108 6.22 17.54 -9.71
C ALA A 108 5.71 17.93 -11.10
N TYR A 109 6.56 17.82 -12.11
CA TYR A 109 6.24 18.06 -13.51
C TYR A 109 5.60 16.82 -14.16
N ALA A 110 6.10 15.64 -13.79
CA ALA A 110 5.56 14.36 -14.21
C ALA A 110 5.78 13.31 -13.12
N VAL A 111 4.90 12.30 -13.08
CA VAL A 111 4.99 11.16 -12.17
C VAL A 111 4.97 9.88 -12.99
N HIS A 112 5.98 9.04 -12.84
CA HIS A 112 6.02 7.73 -13.48
C HIS A 112 6.00 6.61 -12.45
N THR A 113 5.04 5.70 -12.61
CA THR A 113 4.73 4.59 -11.70
C THR A 113 5.69 3.40 -11.89
N THR A 114 6.99 3.67 -11.80
CA THR A 114 8.06 2.67 -11.64
C THR A 114 8.35 2.41 -10.16
N PHE A 115 8.99 1.28 -9.84
CA PHE A 115 9.28 0.85 -8.47
C PHE A 115 8.02 0.80 -7.56
N GLN A 116 6.90 0.29 -8.11
CA GLN A 116 5.65 -0.02 -7.38
C GLN A 116 5.20 -1.47 -7.63
N PHE A 117 4.53 -2.09 -6.65
CA PHE A 117 4.07 -3.48 -6.73
C PHE A 117 2.67 -3.61 -7.38
N ALA A 118 2.16 -4.84 -7.45
CA ALA A 118 0.82 -5.18 -7.95
C ALA A 118 0.52 -4.70 -9.39
N ASN A 119 1.54 -4.71 -10.25
CA ASN A 119 1.41 -4.55 -11.71
C ASN A 119 0.66 -3.26 -12.10
N ARG A 120 -0.23 -3.32 -13.10
CA ARG A 120 -1.07 -2.18 -13.53
C ARG A 120 -1.94 -1.63 -12.40
N ASP A 121 -2.44 -2.51 -11.54
CA ASP A 121 -3.56 -2.22 -10.66
C ASP A 121 -3.12 -1.62 -9.32
N GLY A 122 -1.94 -1.98 -8.83
CA GLY A 122 -1.21 -1.24 -7.78
C GLY A 122 -0.76 0.14 -8.25
N LYS A 123 -0.22 0.25 -9.47
CA LYS A 123 0.15 1.55 -10.07
C LYS A 123 -1.05 2.49 -10.22
N ARG A 124 -2.22 1.98 -10.62
CA ARG A 124 -3.47 2.75 -10.63
C ARG A 124 -3.90 3.14 -9.22
N HIS A 125 -3.83 2.22 -8.24
CA HIS A 125 -4.20 2.51 -6.86
C HIS A 125 -3.32 3.61 -6.23
N ARG A 126 -2.00 3.59 -6.45
CA ARG A 126 -1.09 4.67 -6.06
C ARG A 126 -1.54 6.04 -6.58
N LEU A 127 -1.88 6.12 -7.87
CA LEU A 127 -2.37 7.36 -8.49
C LEU A 127 -3.72 7.83 -7.90
N ARG A 128 -4.59 6.90 -7.48
CA ARG A 128 -5.83 7.21 -6.75
C ARG A 128 -5.56 7.70 -5.33
N GLU A 129 -4.70 7.01 -4.57
CA GLU A 129 -4.29 7.42 -3.22
C GLU A 129 -3.74 8.86 -3.20
N ALA A 130 -2.98 9.24 -4.23
CA ALA A 130 -2.48 10.61 -4.40
C ALA A 130 -3.45 11.58 -5.12
N MET A 131 -4.70 11.17 -5.38
CA MET A 131 -5.76 11.96 -6.05
C MET A 131 -5.38 12.52 -7.44
N ILE A 132 -4.48 11.84 -8.17
CA ILE A 132 -4.02 12.19 -9.53
C ILE A 132 -4.44 11.14 -10.58
N PHE A 133 -5.43 10.31 -10.28
CA PHE A 133 -6.11 9.45 -11.25
C PHE A 133 -7.55 9.92 -11.49
N HIS A 134 -7.98 9.92 -12.75
CA HIS A 134 -9.35 10.24 -13.13
C HIS A 134 -10.14 8.95 -13.38
N ASP A 135 -10.93 8.55 -12.39
CA ASP A 135 -11.94 7.50 -12.52
C ASP A 135 -13.30 8.04 -13.00
N PRO A 136 -14.14 7.19 -13.63
CA PRO A 136 -15.48 7.58 -14.06
C PRO A 136 -16.47 7.63 -12.88
N PRO A 137 -17.65 8.28 -13.03
CA PRO A 137 -18.59 8.54 -11.93
C PRO A 137 -19.03 7.31 -11.13
N GLU A 138 -19.15 6.15 -11.78
CA GLU A 138 -19.58 4.88 -11.19
C GLU A 138 -18.55 4.34 -10.18
N TYR A 139 -17.30 4.81 -10.21
CA TYR A 139 -16.33 4.51 -9.17
C TYR A 139 -16.73 5.10 -7.82
N TYR A 140 -17.41 6.26 -7.84
CA TYR A 140 -17.72 7.06 -6.67
C TYR A 140 -19.15 6.89 -6.14
N ASP A 141 -20.07 6.31 -6.92
CA ASP A 141 -21.40 5.91 -6.43
C ASP A 141 -21.61 4.39 -6.52
N SER A 142 -21.11 3.67 -5.50
CA SER A 142 -21.31 2.22 -5.40
C SER A 142 -22.78 1.88 -5.10
N PRO A 143 -23.44 0.96 -5.83
CA PRO A 143 -24.86 0.64 -5.62
C PRO A 143 -25.20 0.10 -4.22
N GLY A 144 -24.26 -0.55 -3.53
CA GLY A 144 -24.42 -0.98 -2.14
C GLY A 144 -24.11 0.10 -1.10
N GLY A 145 -23.54 1.22 -1.54
CA GLY A 145 -22.92 2.22 -0.69
C GLY A 145 -21.59 1.76 -0.09
N PHE A 146 -21.06 2.62 0.78
CA PHE A 146 -19.72 2.53 1.34
C PHE A 146 -19.75 2.09 2.81
N LEU A 147 -18.69 1.41 3.20
CA LEU A 147 -18.32 1.10 4.58
C LEU A 147 -16.95 1.73 4.85
N ALA A 148 -16.83 2.44 5.97
CA ALA A 148 -15.58 3.03 6.44
C ALA A 148 -15.42 2.77 7.94
N PHE A 149 -14.21 2.96 8.47
CA PHE A 149 -13.98 2.93 9.92
C PHE A 149 -12.83 3.85 10.34
N LYS A 150 -12.88 4.33 11.59
CA LYS A 150 -11.74 5.00 12.22
C LYS A 150 -10.78 3.92 12.70
N ALA A 151 -9.62 3.82 12.06
CA ALA A 151 -8.60 2.84 12.42
C ALA A 151 -8.04 3.17 13.82
N GLY A 152 -8.24 2.28 14.77
CA GLY A 152 -7.62 2.38 16.08
C GLY A 152 -6.12 2.09 15.94
N ILE A 153 -5.28 2.99 16.45
CA ILE A 153 -3.82 2.82 16.51
C ILE A 153 -3.34 3.35 17.86
N PRO A 154 -2.88 2.48 18.79
CA PRO A 154 -2.26 2.93 20.04
C PRO A 154 -1.00 3.75 19.75
N PRO A 155 -0.85 5.00 20.24
CA PRO A 155 0.26 5.88 19.88
C PRO A 155 1.66 5.29 20.14
N ARG A 156 1.80 4.45 21.17
CA ARG A 156 3.02 3.67 21.45
C ARG A 156 3.54 2.86 20.25
N LEU A 157 2.65 2.32 19.41
CA LEU A 157 3.03 1.56 18.21
C LEU A 157 3.54 2.45 17.08
N LEU A 158 3.22 3.75 17.09
CA LEU A 158 3.72 4.73 16.13
C LEU A 158 5.06 5.33 16.57
N PHE A 159 5.20 5.70 17.85
CA PHE A 159 6.28 6.60 18.30
C PHE A 159 7.34 5.98 19.21
N ASP A 160 7.08 4.85 19.88
CA ASP A 160 8.03 4.31 20.85
C ASP A 160 9.11 3.44 20.18
N GLY A 161 10.30 3.44 20.82
CA GLY A 161 11.44 2.55 20.54
C GLY A 161 12.42 3.04 19.44
N PRO A 162 13.70 2.57 19.45
CA PRO A 162 14.65 2.71 18.33
C PRO A 162 14.14 2.15 16.98
N HIS A 163 14.90 2.34 15.89
CA HIS A 163 14.50 1.96 14.52
C HIS A 163 15.67 1.39 13.65
N ASN A 164 16.45 0.40 14.13
CA ASN A 164 17.41 -0.36 13.30
C ASN A 164 16.75 -1.64 12.70
N THR A 165 17.25 -2.83 13.01
CA THR A 165 16.44 -4.05 12.98
C THR A 165 16.39 -4.77 14.35
N ASP A 166 15.97 -4.14 15.49
CA ASP A 166 15.78 -4.77 16.83
C ASP A 166 14.49 -4.60 17.76
N THR A 167 13.27 -5.17 17.48
CA THR A 167 12.33 -5.89 18.46
C THR A 167 11.56 -7.25 18.10
N HIS A 168 10.91 -7.43 16.92
CA HIS A 168 10.32 -8.60 16.17
C HIS A 168 10.37 -9.99 16.74
N PHE A 169 11.46 -10.75 16.56
CA PHE A 169 11.45 -12.12 17.03
C PHE A 169 11.24 -12.22 18.55
N ALA A 170 11.43 -11.14 19.34
CA ALA A 170 10.89 -11.03 20.70
C ALA A 170 9.39 -10.64 20.77
N LEU A 171 8.92 -9.65 19.99
CA LEU A 171 7.52 -9.17 20.10
C LEU A 171 6.47 -10.12 19.47
N VAL A 172 6.85 -11.01 18.53
CA VAL A 172 5.91 -12.01 17.95
C VAL A 172 5.59 -13.09 18.95
N ASN A 173 6.61 -13.44 19.71
CA ASN A 173 6.59 -14.30 20.87
C ASN A 173 5.98 -13.62 22.11
N TYR A 174 4.95 -12.77 21.94
CA TYR A 174 4.21 -12.21 23.07
C TYR A 174 3.48 -13.30 23.90
N GLN A 175 3.40 -14.53 23.40
CA GLN A 175 2.96 -15.71 24.15
C GLN A 175 4.10 -16.54 24.80
N ALA A 176 5.37 -16.19 24.59
CA ALA A 176 6.53 -16.82 25.24
C ALA A 176 7.23 -15.90 26.28
N LEU A 177 6.67 -14.72 26.55
CA LEU A 177 7.26 -13.67 27.41
C LEU A 177 7.40 -14.00 28.91
N LEU A 178 7.17 -15.25 29.31
CA LEU A 178 7.33 -15.74 30.69
C LEU A 178 8.59 -16.61 30.90
N THR A 179 9.30 -17.02 29.83
CA THR A 179 10.40 -18.01 29.95
C THR A 179 11.73 -17.53 29.35
N ALA A 180 11.73 -16.51 28.49
CA ALA A 180 12.89 -16.09 27.70
C ALA A 180 13.62 -14.82 28.24
N TYR A 181 13.57 -14.56 29.56
CA TYR A 181 14.35 -13.46 30.17
C TYR A 181 15.83 -13.83 30.43
N LEU A 182 16.29 -14.94 29.85
CA LEU A 182 17.66 -15.41 29.91
C LEU A 182 18.14 -15.79 28.50
N TYR A 183 19.37 -15.38 28.20
CA TYR A 183 20.22 -15.73 27.06
C TYR A 183 20.05 -14.99 25.71
N ILE A 184 21.19 -14.43 25.27
CA ILE A 184 21.61 -13.99 23.92
C ILE A 184 21.33 -12.51 23.54
N SER A 185 22.30 -11.97 22.79
CA SER A 185 22.51 -10.58 22.37
C SER A 185 22.67 -10.46 20.84
N SER A 186 22.85 -9.22 20.35
CA SER A 186 23.14 -8.79 18.96
C SER A 186 22.00 -8.98 17.93
N ASP A 187 21.31 -7.90 17.52
CA ASP A 187 21.71 -6.78 16.61
C ASP A 187 21.47 -7.02 15.10
N THR A 188 20.37 -7.72 14.74
CA THR A 188 19.74 -7.69 13.39
C THR A 188 18.30 -8.23 13.35
N SER A 189 17.92 -9.06 14.33
CA SER A 189 16.82 -10.04 14.19
C SER A 189 15.40 -9.49 14.30
N VAL A 190 15.23 -8.18 14.27
CA VAL A 190 14.31 -7.59 15.21
C VAL A 190 13.43 -6.32 14.79
N TRP A 191 13.63 -5.23 14.01
CA TRP A 191 12.60 -4.09 14.00
C TRP A 191 11.35 -4.28 13.13
N LEU A 192 11.26 -5.34 12.34
CA LEU A 192 10.03 -5.65 11.61
C LEU A 192 8.78 -5.77 12.50
N LEU A 193 8.94 -5.95 13.82
CA LEU A 193 7.94 -6.47 14.78
C LEU A 193 7.00 -5.44 15.39
N VAL A 194 7.49 -4.29 15.86
CA VAL A 194 6.55 -3.18 16.14
C VAL A 194 5.81 -2.83 14.85
N PHE A 195 6.48 -2.91 13.69
CA PHE A 195 5.85 -2.78 12.39
C PHE A 195 4.83 -3.88 12.06
N VAL A 196 5.09 -5.17 12.26
CA VAL A 196 4.18 -6.27 11.89
C VAL A 196 3.12 -6.53 12.96
N PHE A 197 3.31 -6.20 14.24
CA PHE A 197 2.18 -6.10 15.19
C PHE A 197 1.27 -4.96 14.83
N PHE A 198 1.85 -3.82 14.47
CA PHE A 198 1.09 -2.66 14.06
C PHE A 198 0.36 -2.88 12.73
N VAL A 199 0.99 -3.50 11.74
CA VAL A 199 0.38 -3.93 10.49
C VAL A 199 -0.64 -5.05 10.73
N PHE A 200 -0.41 -6.03 11.60
CA PHE A 200 -1.43 -7.02 11.99
C PHE A 200 -2.59 -6.39 12.77
N PHE A 201 -2.38 -5.32 13.54
CA PHE A 201 -3.44 -4.60 14.23
C PHE A 201 -4.32 -3.80 13.25
N GLN A 202 -3.70 -3.20 12.22
CA GLN A 202 -4.41 -2.60 11.09
C GLN A 202 -5.11 -3.68 10.24
N MET A 203 -4.42 -4.75 9.86
CA MET A 203 -4.94 -5.86 9.06
C MET A 203 -6.07 -6.62 9.77
N LYS A 204 -6.03 -6.83 11.08
CA LYS A 204 -7.14 -7.44 11.84
C LYS A 204 -8.39 -6.58 11.78
N GLN A 205 -8.24 -5.27 11.94
CA GLN A 205 -9.34 -4.31 11.75
C GLN A 205 -9.86 -4.31 10.31
N ILE A 206 -8.97 -4.35 9.32
CA ILE A 206 -9.31 -4.46 7.89
C ILE A 206 -9.99 -5.80 7.57
N ARG A 207 -9.57 -6.92 8.17
CA ARG A 207 -10.20 -8.24 8.03
C ARG A 207 -11.63 -8.23 8.54
N THR A 208 -11.86 -7.62 9.70
CA THR A 208 -13.22 -7.41 10.24
C THR A 208 -14.02 -6.50 9.32
N ALA A 209 -13.42 -5.42 8.81
CA ALA A 209 -14.08 -4.50 7.88
C ALA A 209 -14.45 -5.18 6.54
N LEU A 210 -13.56 -5.98 5.96
CA LEU A 210 -13.80 -6.79 4.76
C LEU A 210 -14.88 -7.85 4.98
N ALA A 211 -14.92 -8.45 6.19
CA ALA A 211 -15.97 -9.40 6.56
C ALA A 211 -17.34 -8.72 6.66
N ILE A 212 -17.42 -7.52 7.25
CA ILE A 212 -18.65 -6.72 7.34
C ILE A 212 -19.04 -6.15 5.95
N ALA A 213 -18.07 -5.73 5.13
CA ALA A 213 -18.30 -5.30 3.75
C ALA A 213 -18.93 -6.42 2.90
N SER A 214 -18.34 -7.63 2.97
CA SER A 214 -18.88 -8.86 2.35
C SER A 214 -20.24 -9.27 2.96
N LEU A 215 -20.50 -8.95 4.22
CA LEU A 215 -21.78 -9.24 4.88
C LEU A 215 -22.92 -8.33 4.42
N LEU A 216 -22.63 -7.05 4.25
CA LEU A 216 -23.60 -5.99 3.93
C LEU A 216 -23.66 -5.66 2.43
N ASN A 217 -22.81 -6.28 1.60
CA ASN A 217 -22.59 -5.97 0.19
C ASN A 217 -22.24 -4.50 -0.04
N ARG A 218 -21.23 -4.01 0.69
CA ARG A 218 -20.75 -2.62 0.66
C ARG A 218 -19.30 -2.54 0.22
N THR A 219 -18.96 -1.44 -0.46
CA THR A 219 -17.58 -1.13 -0.84
C THR A 219 -16.79 -0.64 0.37
N LEU A 220 -15.64 -1.25 0.68
CA LEU A 220 -14.79 -0.83 1.79
C LEU A 220 -13.87 0.34 1.39
N VAL A 221 -14.05 1.50 1.99
CA VAL A 221 -13.01 2.54 1.96
C VAL A 221 -11.91 2.13 2.94
N MET A 222 -10.71 1.90 2.42
CA MET A 222 -9.58 1.44 3.21
C MET A 222 -9.09 2.55 4.15
N PRO A 223 -8.61 2.24 5.37
CA PRO A 223 -7.98 3.24 6.21
C PRO A 223 -6.60 3.63 5.64
N PRO A 224 -6.05 4.80 6.01
CA PRO A 224 -4.64 5.08 5.77
C PRO A 224 -3.80 4.06 6.53
N LEU A 225 -3.06 3.22 5.80
CA LEU A 225 -2.06 2.34 6.39
C LEU A 225 -0.84 3.17 6.76
N TRP A 226 -0.27 2.94 7.94
CA TRP A 226 1.08 3.39 8.22
C TRP A 226 2.05 2.21 8.27
N CYS A 227 3.26 2.47 7.79
CA CYS A 227 4.40 1.58 7.86
C CYS A 227 5.55 2.26 8.61
N ARG A 228 6.45 1.46 9.20
CA ARG A 228 7.81 1.92 9.54
C ARG A 228 8.82 1.56 8.46
N LEU A 229 8.54 0.56 7.62
CA LEU A 229 9.46 0.03 6.61
C LEU A 229 8.94 0.27 5.20
N ASP A 230 9.87 0.52 4.28
CA ASP A 230 9.67 0.55 2.84
C ASP A 230 9.47 -0.89 2.29
N ARG A 231 9.18 -1.06 1.00
CA ARG A 231 9.09 -2.37 0.34
C ARG A 231 9.64 -2.30 -1.09
N LEU A 232 10.70 -3.05 -1.36
CA LEU A 232 11.35 -3.14 -2.68
C LEU A 232 11.57 -4.61 -3.08
N TRP A 233 12.26 -4.86 -4.19
CA TRP A 233 12.56 -6.21 -4.71
C TRP A 233 13.97 -6.72 -4.36
N PHE A 234 14.74 -5.91 -3.65
CA PHE A 234 16.11 -6.19 -3.25
C PHE A 234 16.27 -5.94 -1.75
N TRP A 235 17.38 -6.39 -1.17
CA TRP A 235 17.65 -6.19 0.25
C TRP A 235 17.75 -4.70 0.61
N HIS A 236 17.15 -4.31 1.74
CA HIS A 236 17.39 -3.01 2.37
C HIS A 236 17.18 -3.08 3.89
N PRO A 237 17.87 -2.25 4.68
CA PRO A 237 17.75 -2.20 6.15
C PRO A 237 16.47 -1.48 6.60
N GLY A 238 15.31 -1.93 6.12
CA GLY A 238 14.00 -1.36 6.45
C GLY A 238 13.63 -0.10 5.66
N VAL A 239 14.55 0.85 5.50
CA VAL A 239 14.45 2.02 4.60
C VAL A 239 15.74 2.15 3.81
N VAL A 240 15.66 2.55 2.53
CA VAL A 240 16.86 2.68 1.68
C VAL A 240 17.78 3.81 2.19
N PRO A 241 19.07 3.51 2.49
CA PRO A 241 20.03 4.52 2.91
C PRO A 241 20.10 5.69 1.93
N GLY A 242 20.13 6.91 2.47
CA GLY A 242 20.20 8.13 1.65
C GLY A 242 18.86 8.66 1.14
N THR A 243 17.72 7.99 1.36
CA THR A 243 16.38 8.49 0.95
C THR A 243 15.71 9.39 2.00
N LEU A 244 14.79 10.25 1.54
CA LEU A 244 14.02 11.21 2.36
C LEU A 244 12.78 10.58 3.04
N THR A 245 12.66 9.25 3.03
CA THR A 245 11.53 8.51 3.62
C THR A 245 11.50 8.71 5.13
N ARG A 246 10.44 9.32 5.64
CA ARG A 246 10.23 9.55 7.09
C ARG A 246 9.66 8.27 7.74
N GLN A 247 9.87 8.10 9.05
CA GLN A 247 9.34 6.96 9.81
C GLN A 247 8.59 7.45 11.06
N PRO A 248 7.41 6.90 11.39
CA PRO A 248 6.52 6.15 10.49
C PRO A 248 6.00 7.05 9.35
N PHE A 249 5.51 6.44 8.28
CA PHE A 249 4.86 7.12 7.14
C PHE A 249 3.55 6.45 6.78
N ILE A 250 2.62 7.19 6.19
CA ILE A 250 1.45 6.60 5.52
C ILE A 250 1.98 5.88 4.28
N CYS A 251 1.86 4.55 4.26
CA CYS A 251 2.35 3.72 3.17
C CYS A 251 1.23 3.33 2.21
N PRO A 252 1.45 3.44 0.89
CA PRO A 252 0.50 2.97 -0.11
C PRO A 252 0.10 1.51 0.07
N LEU A 253 -1.15 1.19 -0.31
CA LEU A 253 -1.78 -0.11 -0.01
C LEU A 253 -0.96 -1.33 -0.49
N ASP A 254 -0.24 -1.22 -1.61
CA ASP A 254 0.59 -2.29 -2.15
C ASP A 254 1.85 -2.61 -1.32
N HIS A 255 2.17 -1.83 -0.27
CA HIS A 255 3.23 -2.19 0.70
C HIS A 255 2.83 -3.42 1.53
N VAL A 256 1.56 -3.54 1.91
CA VAL A 256 1.04 -4.61 2.78
C VAL A 256 0.16 -5.61 2.03
N PHE A 257 -0.59 -5.16 1.03
CA PHE A 257 -1.59 -5.96 0.32
C PHE A 257 -1.17 -6.29 -1.12
N ALA A 258 -1.69 -7.39 -1.65
CA ALA A 258 -1.61 -7.75 -3.06
C ALA A 258 -2.81 -7.12 -3.80
N VAL A 259 -2.67 -5.84 -4.15
CA VAL A 259 -3.75 -5.00 -4.71
C VAL A 259 -4.31 -5.54 -6.03
N ASP A 260 -3.51 -6.27 -6.80
CA ASP A 260 -3.92 -7.05 -7.98
C ASP A 260 -4.77 -8.26 -7.58
N ASN A 261 -4.33 -9.08 -6.62
CA ASN A 261 -5.15 -10.16 -6.07
C ASN A 261 -6.46 -9.68 -5.42
N MET A 262 -6.50 -8.44 -4.90
CA MET A 262 -7.72 -7.85 -4.36
C MET A 262 -8.73 -7.50 -5.46
N GLN A 263 -8.26 -6.93 -6.58
CA GLN A 263 -9.10 -6.56 -7.74
C GLN A 263 -9.48 -7.76 -8.62
N ASN A 264 -8.74 -8.87 -8.54
CA ASN A 264 -9.00 -10.08 -9.34
C ASN A 264 -10.38 -10.71 -9.08
N ALA A 265 -11.05 -11.12 -10.16
CA ALA A 265 -12.35 -11.79 -10.16
C ALA A 265 -12.22 -13.28 -9.81
N TRP A 266 -11.92 -13.58 -8.54
CA TRP A 266 -11.81 -14.95 -8.03
C TRP A 266 -13.18 -15.67 -8.00
N PRO A 267 -13.26 -16.98 -8.35
CA PRO A 267 -14.51 -17.74 -8.38
C PRO A 267 -15.29 -17.72 -7.05
N GLU A 268 -16.56 -17.33 -7.08
CA GLU A 268 -17.33 -17.10 -5.85
C GLU A 268 -17.65 -18.38 -5.07
N ASN A 269 -17.73 -19.52 -5.75
CA ASN A 269 -17.90 -20.84 -5.12
C ASN A 269 -16.70 -21.26 -4.24
N GLU A 270 -15.49 -20.78 -4.55
CA GLU A 270 -14.28 -21.05 -3.77
C GLU A 270 -13.90 -19.89 -2.84
N TYR A 271 -14.03 -18.64 -3.30
CA TYR A 271 -13.53 -17.44 -2.61
C TYR A 271 -14.64 -16.58 -1.97
N GLY A 272 -15.90 -16.99 -2.08
CA GLY A 272 -17.04 -16.17 -1.68
C GLY A 272 -17.22 -14.97 -2.62
N PRO A 273 -18.22 -14.10 -2.36
CA PRO A 273 -18.49 -12.94 -3.22
C PRO A 273 -17.29 -12.00 -3.33
N HIS A 274 -17.22 -11.23 -4.41
CA HIS A 274 -16.23 -10.14 -4.54
C HIS A 274 -16.40 -9.11 -3.40
N ILE A 275 -15.33 -8.38 -3.07
CA ILE A 275 -15.34 -7.35 -2.03
C ILE A 275 -14.65 -6.10 -2.59
N ASP A 276 -15.46 -5.19 -3.13
CA ASP A 276 -15.00 -3.89 -3.62
C ASP A 276 -14.30 -3.08 -2.53
N PHE A 277 -13.28 -2.32 -2.93
CA PHE A 277 -12.59 -1.38 -2.05
C PHE A 277 -12.21 -0.06 -2.76
N ARG A 278 -11.87 0.95 -1.96
CA ARG A 278 -11.40 2.28 -2.39
C ARG A 278 -10.19 2.71 -1.57
N GLU A 279 -9.39 3.62 -2.13
CA GLU A 279 -8.25 4.28 -1.48
C GLU A 279 -8.65 5.07 -0.23
N HIS A 280 -7.67 5.37 0.63
CA HIS A 280 -7.93 6.07 1.89
C HIS A 280 -8.32 7.54 1.73
N THR A 281 -7.93 8.18 0.62
CA THR A 281 -8.29 9.55 0.22
C THR A 281 -9.62 9.66 -0.54
N PHE A 282 -10.38 8.57 -0.68
CA PHE A 282 -11.62 8.52 -1.48
C PHE A 282 -12.70 9.54 -1.08
N PHE A 283 -12.77 9.92 0.20
CA PHE A 283 -13.70 10.98 0.67
C PHE A 283 -13.15 12.40 0.45
N GLU A 284 -11.84 12.56 0.29
CA GLU A 284 -11.17 13.85 0.02
C GLU A 284 -11.18 14.18 -1.48
N ASN A 285 -11.12 13.15 -2.33
CA ASN A 285 -11.11 13.26 -3.80
C ASN A 285 -12.28 14.13 -4.31
N PRO A 286 -12.04 15.27 -5.01
CA PRO A 286 -13.10 16.18 -5.43
C PRO A 286 -14.26 15.55 -6.22
N SER A 287 -14.03 14.46 -6.94
CA SER A 287 -15.04 13.82 -7.80
C SER A 287 -16.17 13.09 -7.05
N SER A 288 -15.97 12.66 -5.79
CA SER A 288 -16.98 11.86 -5.08
C SER A 288 -18.23 12.66 -4.69
N PRO A 289 -19.46 12.10 -4.79
CA PRO A 289 -20.70 12.84 -4.49
C PRO A 289 -20.78 13.43 -3.08
N HIS A 290 -21.49 14.55 -2.95
CA HIS A 290 -21.71 15.26 -1.67
C HIS A 290 -22.24 14.33 -0.57
N GLU A 291 -23.32 13.59 -0.88
CA GLU A 291 -23.96 12.62 0.03
C GLU A 291 -23.01 11.53 0.55
N VAL A 292 -21.98 11.17 -0.22
CA VAL A 292 -20.99 10.14 0.14
C VAL A 292 -19.95 10.71 1.11
N LYS A 293 -19.62 12.00 1.00
CA LYS A 293 -18.57 12.70 1.76
C LYS A 293 -19.02 13.34 3.06
N GLU A 294 -20.26 13.83 3.13
CA GLU A 294 -20.73 14.59 4.28
C GLU A 294 -20.77 13.76 5.57
N GLU A 295 -19.91 14.09 6.53
CA GLU A 295 -19.90 13.51 7.88
C GLU A 295 -21.28 13.61 8.58
N GLU A 296 -22.18 14.51 8.16
CA GLU A 296 -23.55 14.61 8.69
C GLU A 296 -24.55 13.61 8.05
N SER A 297 -24.28 13.15 6.82
CA SER A 297 -25.08 12.11 6.16
C SER A 297 -24.78 10.71 6.72
N TRP A 298 -23.56 10.51 7.23
CA TRP A 298 -23.02 9.20 7.60
C TRP A 298 -23.77 8.56 8.78
N LEU A 299 -24.05 7.26 8.68
CA LEU A 299 -24.48 6.46 9.83
C LEU A 299 -23.25 6.13 10.70
N LYS A 300 -23.18 6.73 11.89
CA LYS A 300 -22.03 6.61 12.81
C LYS A 300 -22.27 5.49 13.81
N VAL A 301 -21.55 4.38 13.63
CA VAL A 301 -21.70 3.15 14.40
C VAL A 301 -20.71 3.14 15.56
N HIS A 302 -21.22 3.26 16.78
CA HIS A 302 -20.44 3.21 18.01
C HIS A 302 -20.56 1.83 18.65
N LEU A 303 -19.43 1.16 18.84
CA LEU A 303 -19.37 -0.10 19.59
C LEU A 303 -19.64 0.14 21.09
N CYS A 304 -20.17 -0.87 21.78
CA CYS A 304 -20.34 -0.84 23.22
C CYS A 304 -20.21 -2.22 23.88
N ASP A 305 -19.62 -2.26 25.09
CA ASP A 305 -19.61 -3.44 25.94
C ASP A 305 -21.04 -3.77 26.38
N THR A 306 -21.47 -4.98 26.05
CA THR A 306 -22.68 -5.67 26.51
C THR A 306 -22.98 -5.56 28.00
N LYS A 307 -21.96 -5.46 28.86
CA LYS A 307 -22.10 -5.36 30.33
C LYS A 307 -22.45 -3.94 30.79
N SER A 308 -22.23 -2.93 29.95
CA SER A 308 -22.54 -1.54 30.30
C SER A 308 -24.05 -1.28 30.30
N LYS A 309 -24.54 -0.56 31.31
CA LYS A 309 -25.99 -0.30 31.52
C LYS A 309 -26.68 0.54 30.42
N GLY A 310 -25.97 0.90 29.35
CA GLY A 310 -26.46 1.65 28.20
C GLY A 310 -26.22 1.01 26.83
N CYS A 311 -25.70 -0.23 26.78
CA CYS A 311 -25.49 -0.93 25.51
C CYS A 311 -26.74 -1.68 25.06
N ARG A 312 -27.61 -0.96 24.34
CA ARG A 312 -28.73 -1.51 23.58
C ARG A 312 -28.67 -0.94 22.17
N ILE A 313 -29.11 -1.73 21.19
CA ILE A 313 -29.21 -1.28 19.79
C ILE A 313 -30.18 -0.11 19.74
N SER A 314 -29.66 1.09 19.45
CA SER A 314 -30.48 2.30 19.34
C SER A 314 -31.08 2.39 17.94
N ASN A 315 -32.36 2.79 17.85
CA ASN A 315 -32.82 3.45 16.64
C ASN A 315 -31.98 4.72 16.48
N ALA A 316 -31.41 4.95 15.30
CA ALA A 316 -30.55 6.10 15.06
C ALA A 316 -31.34 7.41 15.27
N THR A 317 -30.80 8.31 16.09
CA THR A 317 -31.43 9.61 16.37
C THR A 317 -31.38 10.51 15.14
N THR A 318 -32.45 11.27 14.91
CA THR A 318 -32.53 12.28 13.83
C THR A 318 -31.39 13.29 13.91
N THR A 319 -30.99 13.65 15.14
CA THR A 319 -29.72 14.32 15.42
C THR A 319 -28.57 13.31 15.37
N GLY A 320 -27.72 13.42 14.34
CA GLY A 320 -26.40 12.79 14.28
C GLY A 320 -26.31 11.35 13.78
N ARG A 321 -27.43 10.69 13.44
CA ARG A 321 -27.46 9.31 12.87
C ARG A 321 -26.58 8.30 13.65
N ILE A 322 -26.60 8.36 14.98
CA ILE A 322 -25.75 7.51 15.84
C ILE A 322 -26.43 6.17 16.13
N LEU A 323 -25.76 5.08 15.76
CA LEU A 323 -26.17 3.70 16.02
C LEU A 323 -25.24 3.07 17.07
N LYS A 324 -25.77 2.67 18.22
CA LYS A 324 -25.03 1.82 19.17
C LYS A 324 -25.12 0.35 18.74
N LEU A 325 -23.98 -0.32 18.65
CA LEU A 325 -23.86 -1.73 18.26
C LEU A 325 -23.10 -2.50 19.36
N PRO A 326 -23.64 -3.60 19.90
CA PRO A 326 -22.90 -4.41 20.87
C PRO A 326 -21.62 -5.02 20.28
N GLU A 327 -20.55 -5.00 21.07
CA GLU A 327 -19.32 -5.74 20.78
C GLU A 327 -19.60 -7.24 20.61
N ASN A 328 -18.80 -7.89 19.78
CA ASN A 328 -18.94 -9.30 19.38
C ASN A 328 -20.35 -9.63 18.83
N SER A 329 -20.94 -8.72 18.07
CA SER A 329 -22.21 -8.93 17.34
C SER A 329 -22.14 -10.11 16.36
N SER A 330 -23.26 -10.83 16.20
CA SER A 330 -23.38 -11.97 15.29
C SER A 330 -23.71 -11.56 13.84
N GLU A 331 -23.59 -12.49 12.89
CA GLU A 331 -23.97 -12.25 11.48
C GLU A 331 -25.45 -11.83 11.37
N GLU A 332 -26.33 -12.52 12.07
CA GLU A 332 -27.79 -12.28 12.07
C GLU A 332 -28.10 -10.91 12.66
N THR A 333 -27.37 -10.52 13.72
CA THR A 333 -27.49 -9.21 14.37
C THR A 333 -27.12 -8.09 13.40
N LEU A 334 -25.95 -8.19 12.75
CA LEU A 334 -25.49 -7.20 11.78
C LEU A 334 -26.44 -7.09 10.59
N ARG A 335 -26.87 -8.23 10.01
CA ARG A 335 -27.84 -8.26 8.91
C ARG A 335 -29.16 -7.59 9.29
N ALA A 336 -29.72 -7.95 10.45
CA ALA A 336 -30.99 -7.40 10.92
C ALA A 336 -30.92 -5.88 11.14
N VAL A 337 -29.86 -5.39 11.80
CA VAL A 337 -29.67 -3.96 12.07
C VAL A 337 -29.48 -3.17 10.77
N PHE A 338 -28.52 -3.55 9.93
CA PHE A 338 -28.18 -2.78 8.72
C PHE A 338 -29.20 -2.96 7.57
N SER A 339 -30.09 -3.96 7.64
CA SER A 339 -31.24 -4.06 6.72
C SER A 339 -32.16 -2.83 6.75
N ARG A 340 -32.15 -2.08 7.85
CA ARG A 340 -32.94 -0.85 8.09
C ARG A 340 -32.23 0.43 7.62
N PHE A 341 -31.01 0.30 7.08
CA PHE A 341 -30.15 1.41 6.67
C PHE A 341 -29.57 1.21 5.26
N LYS A 342 -30.28 0.48 4.38
CA LYS A 342 -29.84 0.21 3.01
C LYS A 342 -29.58 1.50 2.22
N ASP A 343 -30.47 2.48 2.37
CA ASP A 343 -30.48 3.74 1.64
C ASP A 343 -29.41 4.74 2.12
N VAL A 344 -28.68 4.42 3.20
CA VAL A 344 -27.56 5.24 3.67
C VAL A 344 -26.36 5.04 2.75
N LYS A 345 -25.90 6.09 2.06
CA LYS A 345 -24.71 6.03 1.20
C LYS A 345 -23.45 5.58 1.95
N THR A 346 -23.13 6.15 3.11
CA THR A 346 -21.89 5.82 3.86
C THR A 346 -22.18 5.42 5.31
N ILE A 347 -21.61 4.28 5.74
CA ILE A 347 -21.63 3.80 7.13
C ILE A 347 -20.21 3.86 7.70
N GLN A 348 -20.01 4.57 8.81
CA GLN A 348 -18.70 4.68 9.48
C GLN A 348 -18.72 4.00 10.84
N PHE A 349 -17.82 3.06 11.07
CA PHE A 349 -17.59 2.45 12.39
C PHE A 349 -16.55 3.23 13.21
N SER A 350 -16.82 3.40 14.51
CA SER A 350 -15.89 4.03 15.46
C SER A 350 -14.63 3.19 15.73
N SER A 351 -14.72 1.88 15.51
CA SER A 351 -13.62 0.91 15.58
C SER A 351 -14.06 -0.38 14.86
N MET A 352 -13.10 -1.15 14.35
CA MET A 352 -13.32 -2.51 13.83
C MET A 352 -12.74 -3.61 14.73
N GLN A 353 -12.20 -3.24 15.90
CA GLN A 353 -11.88 -4.18 16.97
C GLN A 353 -13.19 -4.73 17.53
N ASP A 354 -13.32 -6.06 17.56
CA ASP A 354 -14.45 -6.80 18.13
C ASP A 354 -15.84 -6.41 17.59
N ALA A 355 -15.92 -5.76 16.42
CA ALA A 355 -17.17 -5.33 15.79
C ALA A 355 -18.04 -6.51 15.27
N PHE A 356 -17.42 -7.66 14.99
CA PHE A 356 -18.08 -8.85 14.43
C PHE A 356 -17.44 -10.12 15.01
N ARG A 357 -18.27 -11.06 15.46
CA ARG A 357 -17.85 -12.35 16.04
C ARG A 357 -17.29 -13.34 15.00
N GLY A 358 -17.59 -13.13 13.72
CA GLY A 358 -17.33 -14.09 12.64
C GLY A 358 -18.60 -14.72 12.07
N PHE A 359 -18.47 -15.34 10.89
CA PHE A 359 -19.58 -15.97 10.16
C PHE A 359 -20.09 -17.21 10.89
N THR A 360 -21.41 -17.40 10.90
CA THR A 360 -22.06 -18.58 11.51
C THR A 360 -22.09 -19.79 10.58
N ASP A 361 -22.09 -19.58 9.26
CA ASP A 361 -21.80 -20.64 8.27
C ASP A 361 -20.29 -20.86 8.11
N LYS A 362 -19.87 -22.10 8.35
CA LYS A 362 -18.47 -22.56 8.16
C LYS A 362 -18.02 -22.49 6.70
N THR A 363 -18.90 -22.83 5.75
CA THR A 363 -18.60 -22.85 4.31
C THR A 363 -18.19 -21.45 3.85
N ARG A 364 -19.00 -20.45 4.23
CA ARG A 364 -18.71 -19.04 4.02
C ARG A 364 -17.46 -18.56 4.75
N ALA A 365 -17.25 -18.97 6.00
CA ALA A 365 -16.05 -18.64 6.76
C ALA A 365 -14.77 -19.15 6.07
N GLU A 366 -14.79 -20.38 5.56
CA GLU A 366 -13.68 -21.01 4.83
C GLU A 366 -13.42 -20.34 3.47
N SER A 367 -14.47 -20.06 2.69
CA SER A 367 -14.33 -19.34 1.41
C SER A 367 -13.82 -17.91 1.60
N PHE A 368 -14.30 -17.19 2.62
CA PHE A 368 -13.74 -15.89 3.00
C PHE A 368 -12.28 -16.01 3.44
N ARG A 369 -11.92 -17.04 4.22
CA ARG A 369 -10.53 -17.33 4.62
C ARG A 369 -9.61 -17.60 3.43
N ARG A 370 -10.10 -18.30 2.39
CA ARG A 370 -9.38 -18.50 1.12
C ARG A 370 -9.12 -17.17 0.42
N ARG A 371 -10.11 -16.26 0.35
CA ARG A 371 -9.96 -14.91 -0.24
C ARG A 371 -8.98 -14.04 0.53
N MET A 372 -9.12 -13.95 1.84
CA MET A 372 -8.24 -13.17 2.72
C MET A 372 -6.77 -13.61 2.63
N LYS A 373 -6.49 -14.91 2.43
CA LYS A 373 -5.13 -15.43 2.20
C LYS A 373 -4.51 -15.04 0.85
N ARG A 374 -5.29 -14.55 -0.13
CA ARG A 374 -4.78 -14.00 -1.40
C ARG A 374 -4.49 -12.50 -1.32
N TYR A 375 -5.10 -11.81 -0.37
CA TYR A 375 -5.10 -10.35 -0.28
C TYR A 375 -3.83 -9.78 0.36
N THR A 376 -3.04 -10.59 1.07
CA THR A 376 -1.76 -10.15 1.66
C THR A 376 -0.62 -10.17 0.63
N GLY A 377 0.26 -9.19 0.75
CA GLY A 377 1.51 -9.15 0.00
C GLY A 377 2.65 -9.89 0.71
N LEU A 378 3.86 -9.71 0.16
CA LEU A 378 5.12 -10.01 0.83
C LEU A 378 5.83 -8.72 1.20
N TRP A 379 6.59 -8.73 2.28
CA TRP A 379 7.64 -7.77 2.56
C TRP A 379 8.98 -8.32 2.07
N CYS A 380 9.80 -7.49 1.45
CA CYS A 380 11.11 -7.83 0.92
C CYS A 380 12.07 -6.65 1.18
N CYS A 381 13.34 -6.85 1.54
CA CYS A 381 13.98 -8.15 1.80
C CYS A 381 14.93 -8.16 3.01
N VAL A 382 15.00 -9.32 3.67
CA VAL A 382 15.92 -9.66 4.77
C VAL A 382 17.28 -10.07 4.20
N GLU A 383 18.37 -9.70 4.88
CA GLU A 383 19.73 -10.03 4.42
C GLU A 383 20.05 -11.51 4.69
N ASN A 384 20.83 -12.14 3.81
CA ASN A 384 21.44 -13.46 4.01
C ASN A 384 20.47 -14.62 4.36
N VAL A 385 19.15 -14.42 4.18
CA VAL A 385 18.09 -15.41 4.37
C VAL A 385 17.54 -15.86 3.01
N THR A 386 17.29 -17.16 2.85
CA THR A 386 16.62 -17.73 1.67
C THR A 386 15.37 -18.51 2.11
N PRO A 387 14.15 -18.14 1.66
CA PRO A 387 13.81 -16.97 0.85
C PRO A 387 13.91 -15.66 1.65
N GLY A 388 14.51 -14.61 1.06
CA GLY A 388 14.71 -13.32 1.73
C GLY A 388 13.45 -12.47 1.92
N HIS A 389 12.25 -13.02 1.76
CA HIS A 389 10.97 -12.31 1.84
C HIS A 389 10.00 -12.96 2.84
N ILE A 390 9.16 -12.14 3.46
CA ILE A 390 8.21 -12.54 4.51
C ILE A 390 6.80 -12.24 4.01
N TYR A 391 5.91 -13.23 3.98
CA TYR A 391 4.49 -13.02 3.68
C TYR A 391 3.76 -12.49 4.92
N TYR A 392 2.90 -11.47 4.76
CA TYR A 392 1.99 -11.10 5.84
C TYR A 392 0.88 -12.17 5.95
N ASP A 393 0.59 -12.63 7.16
CA ASP A 393 -0.52 -13.57 7.41
C ASP A 393 -1.75 -12.83 7.96
N MET A 394 -2.84 -12.83 7.18
CA MET A 394 -4.12 -12.24 7.57
C MET A 394 -4.77 -12.93 8.78
N TYR A 395 -4.23 -14.06 9.25
CA TYR A 395 -4.72 -14.87 10.36
C TYR A 395 -3.66 -15.15 11.43
N TRP A 396 -2.64 -14.28 11.56
CA TRP A 396 -1.61 -14.42 12.59
C TRP A 396 -2.17 -14.49 14.02
N ASP A 397 -3.18 -13.69 14.34
CA ASP A 397 -3.82 -13.62 15.66
C ASP A 397 -4.63 -14.88 16.03
N GLU A 398 -4.73 -15.87 15.13
CA GLU A 398 -5.38 -17.16 15.37
C GLU A 398 -4.37 -18.32 15.54
N LYS A 399 -3.06 -18.02 15.63
CA LYS A 399 -1.99 -19.03 15.81
C LYS A 399 -1.34 -18.94 17.19
N PRO A 400 -1.94 -19.52 18.25
CA PRO A 400 -1.50 -19.27 19.62
C PRO A 400 -0.18 -19.92 20.06
N ASN A 401 0.61 -20.53 19.15
CA ASN A 401 1.84 -21.29 19.45
C ASN A 401 2.83 -21.32 18.24
N TRP A 402 2.98 -20.23 17.48
CA TRP A 402 3.87 -20.12 16.30
C TRP A 402 4.79 -18.89 16.40
#